data_AF-A0A7Y8F482-F1
#
_entry.id   AF-A0A7Y8F482-F1
#
_cell.length_a   1.000
_cell.length_b   1.000
_cell.length_c   1.000
_cell.angle_alpha   90.00
_cell.angle_beta   90.00
_cell.angle_gamma   90.00
#
_symmetry.space_group_name_H-M   'P 1'
#
loop_
_entity.id
_entity.type
_entity.pdbx_description
1 polymer ?
#
loop_
_entity_poly.entity_id
_entity_poly.type
_entity_poly.pdbx_seq_one_letter_code
_entity_poly.pdbx_strand_id
1 'polypeptide(L)'
;MLKPGVSRVEKPSPSERSKPSAGAVALILSALKSSGLESPPAGGAARPLPPRIEPIPLLDGAALGNLVRTKRLALKLTQQQLAEHAGVGRRFVSELEAGKPTIELGKALAACQALGLTLTAQDSHG
;
A
#
# COMPACT_ATOMS: atom_id res chain seq x y z
N MET A 1 12.93 -1.00 62.13
CA MET A 1 13.23 -0.50 60.77
C MET A 1 12.00 0.19 60.19
N LEU A 2 12.01 1.52 60.03
CA LEU A 2 11.00 2.27 59.25
C LEU A 2 11.55 2.53 57.84
N LYS A 3 10.76 2.28 56.79
CA LYS A 3 11.11 2.56 55.39
C LYS A 3 10.86 4.05 55.06
N PRO A 4 11.77 4.77 54.38
CA PRO A 4 11.52 6.13 53.94
C PRO A 4 10.91 6.22 52.54
N GLY A 5 9.96 7.14 52.39
CA GLY A 5 9.82 8.08 51.27
C GLY A 5 9.50 7.54 49.87
N VAL A 6 8.22 7.58 49.50
CA VAL A 6 7.82 7.68 48.08
C VAL A 6 7.20 9.06 47.88
N SER A 7 7.95 9.97 47.26
CA SER A 7 7.46 11.29 46.88
C SER A 7 6.44 11.16 45.75
N ARG A 8 5.29 11.79 45.96
CA ARG A 8 4.15 11.88 45.04
C ARG A 8 4.55 12.72 43.81
N VAL A 9 4.53 12.12 42.63
CA VAL A 9 4.72 12.84 41.35
C VAL A 9 3.42 13.56 41.01
N GLU A 10 3.42 14.89 41.10
CA GLU A 10 2.33 15.74 40.61
C GLU A 10 2.36 15.79 39.07
N LYS A 11 1.23 15.53 38.42
CA LYS A 11 1.11 15.64 36.95
C LYS A 11 0.78 17.11 36.59
N PRO A 12 1.39 17.68 35.53
CA PRO A 12 1.15 19.06 35.12
C PRO A 12 -0.29 19.28 34.61
N SER A 13 -0.76 20.52 34.74
CA SER A 13 -2.14 20.96 34.48
C SER A 13 -2.45 21.18 32.99
N PRO A 14 -3.73 21.24 32.57
CA PRO A 14 -4.15 21.15 31.16
C PRO A 14 -3.94 22.43 30.31
N SER A 15 -3.20 23.43 30.79
CA SER A 15 -3.07 24.74 30.14
C SER A 15 -1.79 24.95 29.31
N GLU A 16 -0.83 24.00 29.30
CA GLU A 16 0.40 24.10 28.49
C GLU A 16 0.20 23.68 27.02
N ARG A 17 -0.88 24.18 26.40
CA ARG A 17 -1.07 24.13 24.95
C ARG A 17 -0.16 25.18 24.31
N SER A 18 1.04 24.75 23.93
CA SER A 18 1.91 25.44 22.97
C SER A 18 1.13 25.76 21.69
N LYS A 19 0.73 27.03 21.54
CA LYS A 19 0.23 27.57 20.27
C LYS A 19 1.43 27.81 19.36
N PRO A 20 1.41 27.38 18.09
CA PRO A 20 2.50 27.65 17.16
C PRO A 20 2.62 29.16 16.90
N SER A 21 3.85 29.67 17.02
CA SER A 21 4.24 31.06 16.75
C SER A 21 4.00 31.43 15.27
N ALA A 22 3.61 32.69 15.05
CA ALA A 22 3.26 33.30 13.76
C ALA A 22 4.39 33.32 12.69
N GLY A 23 5.53 32.67 12.94
CA GLY A 23 6.68 32.60 12.03
C GLY A 23 6.70 31.40 11.06
N ALA A 24 5.84 30.39 11.24
CA ALA A 24 5.89 29.16 10.43
C ALA A 24 5.05 29.18 9.14
N VAL A 25 4.20 30.19 8.95
CA VAL A 25 3.29 30.30 7.79
C VAL A 25 3.98 30.92 6.56
N ALA A 26 5.16 31.51 6.75
CA ALA A 26 5.90 32.22 5.70
C ALA A 26 6.79 31.33 4.79
N LEU A 27 6.79 30.00 4.96
CA LEU A 27 7.67 29.10 4.19
C LEU A 27 6.99 28.34 3.02
N ILE A 28 5.69 28.52 2.78
CA ILE A 28 4.96 27.69 1.81
C ILE A 28 4.61 28.42 0.49
N LEU A 29 4.81 29.74 0.37
CA LEU A 29 4.28 30.50 -0.79
C LEU A 29 5.31 31.14 -1.76
N SER A 30 6.61 30.87 -1.64
CA SER A 30 7.63 31.43 -2.55
C SER A 30 8.09 30.51 -3.69
N ALA A 31 7.59 29.27 -3.77
CA ALA A 31 8.03 28.30 -4.78
C ALA A 31 7.16 28.25 -6.07
N LEU A 32 6.16 29.13 -6.20
CA LEU A 32 5.13 29.00 -7.26
C LEU A 32 5.09 30.17 -8.27
N LYS A 33 6.14 30.97 -8.40
CA LYS A 33 6.21 31.94 -9.50
C LYS A 33 7.58 31.97 -10.16
N SER A 34 7.51 31.75 -11.48
CA SER A 34 8.49 31.98 -12.54
C SER A 34 9.70 31.04 -12.64
N SER A 35 9.56 29.98 -13.45
CA SER A 35 10.38 29.69 -14.65
C SER A 35 10.24 28.18 -14.97
N GLY A 36 9.75 27.70 -16.10
CA GLY A 36 9.19 28.30 -17.30
C GLY A 36 8.42 27.18 -18.01
N LEU A 37 7.44 27.55 -18.83
CA LEU A 37 6.92 26.66 -19.86
C LEU A 37 7.99 26.58 -20.95
N GLU A 38 9.09 25.89 -20.67
CA GLU A 38 10.00 25.49 -21.72
C GLU A 38 9.27 24.44 -22.56
N SER A 39 8.99 24.82 -23.79
CA SER A 39 8.53 23.88 -24.81
C SER A 39 9.54 22.75 -24.88
N PRO A 40 9.12 21.47 -24.99
CA PRO A 40 10.07 20.37 -25.08
C PRO A 40 10.99 20.60 -26.29
N PRO A 41 12.31 20.40 -26.17
CA PRO A 41 13.18 20.44 -27.33
C PRO A 41 12.68 19.39 -28.33
N ALA A 42 12.35 19.85 -29.54
CA ALA A 42 12.05 19.00 -30.67
C ALA A 42 13.34 18.23 -31.04
N GLY A 43 13.61 17.13 -30.33
CA GLY A 43 14.86 16.40 -30.44
C GLY A 43 15.27 15.67 -29.18
N GLY A 44 14.38 14.86 -28.60
CA GLY A 44 14.73 13.90 -27.56
C GLY A 44 14.26 12.53 -28.03
N ALA A 45 15.20 11.59 -28.19
CA ALA A 45 14.90 10.19 -28.48
C ALA A 45 13.68 9.77 -27.66
N ALA A 46 12.61 9.36 -28.35
CA ALA A 46 11.32 9.05 -27.74
C ALA A 46 11.55 8.29 -26.44
N ARG A 47 11.32 8.96 -25.29
CA ARG A 47 11.39 8.30 -23.99
C ARG A 47 10.51 7.07 -24.14
N PRO A 48 11.03 5.84 -23.92
CA PRO A 48 10.20 4.66 -24.00
C PRO A 48 9.01 4.92 -23.09
N LEU A 49 7.80 5.00 -23.67
CA LEU A 49 6.60 5.06 -22.87
C LEU A 49 6.66 3.82 -21.97
N PRO A 50 6.42 3.95 -20.65
CA PRO A 50 6.32 2.78 -19.80
C PRO A 50 5.34 1.82 -20.45
N PRO A 51 5.57 0.50 -20.39
CA PRO A 51 4.62 -0.47 -20.91
C PRO A 51 3.25 -0.14 -20.32
N ARG A 52 2.24 0.04 -21.17
CA ARG A 52 0.87 0.21 -20.69
C ARG A 52 0.53 -1.08 -19.95
N ILE A 53 0.43 -1.00 -18.63
CA ILE A 53 -0.04 -2.13 -17.83
C ILE A 53 -1.54 -2.12 -18.00
N GLU A 54 -2.03 -2.90 -18.95
CA GLU A 54 -3.48 -3.09 -19.12
C GLU A 54 -4.02 -3.84 -17.90
N PRO A 55 -5.04 -3.30 -17.20
CA PRO A 55 -5.63 -3.98 -16.06
C PRO A 55 -6.28 -5.28 -16.51
N ILE A 56 -6.03 -6.35 -15.76
CA ILE A 56 -6.68 -7.64 -16.01
C ILE A 56 -8.06 -7.61 -15.35
N PRO A 57 -9.17 -7.79 -16.10
CA PRO A 57 -10.49 -7.80 -15.52
C PRO A 57 -10.67 -9.01 -14.58
N LEU A 58 -11.14 -8.76 -13.37
CA LEU A 58 -11.48 -9.78 -12.39
C LEU A 58 -13.00 -9.93 -12.32
N LEU A 59 -13.54 -10.89 -13.06
CA LEU A 59 -14.99 -11.12 -13.16
C LEU A 59 -15.54 -11.97 -12.01
N ASP A 60 -14.71 -12.82 -11.41
CA ASP A 60 -15.08 -13.73 -10.33
C ASP A 60 -13.87 -14.13 -9.46
N GLY A 61 -14.11 -14.97 -8.45
CA GLY A 61 -13.04 -15.49 -7.58
C GLY A 61 -12.06 -16.43 -8.30
N ALA A 62 -12.49 -17.11 -9.37
CA ALA A 62 -11.64 -17.99 -10.15
C ALA A 62 -10.59 -17.22 -10.96
N ALA A 63 -10.98 -16.07 -11.54
CA ALA A 63 -10.07 -15.16 -12.22
C ALA A 63 -8.96 -14.67 -11.28
N LEU A 64 -9.32 -14.27 -10.04
CA LEU A 64 -8.35 -13.88 -9.03
C LEU A 64 -7.42 -15.05 -8.64
N GLY A 65 -7.99 -16.23 -8.38
CA GLY A 65 -7.22 -17.43 -8.03
C GLY A 65 -6.21 -17.83 -9.10
N ASN A 66 -6.61 -17.76 -10.37
CA ASN A 66 -5.74 -18.01 -11.52
C ASN A 66 -4.61 -17.00 -11.63
N LEU A 67 -4.90 -15.70 -11.41
CA LEU A 67 -3.88 -14.65 -11.43
C LEU A 67 -2.84 -14.87 -10.33
N VAL A 68 -3.30 -15.15 -9.11
CA VAL A 68 -2.44 -15.46 -7.94
C VAL A 68 -1.55 -16.66 -8.24
N ARG A 69 -2.13 -17.77 -8.73
CA ARG A 69 -1.39 -18.99 -9.07
C ARG A 69 -0.33 -18.72 -10.15
N THR A 70 -0.72 -18.02 -11.21
CA THR A 70 0.18 -17.70 -12.34
C THR A 70 1.36 -16.87 -11.86
N LYS A 71 1.10 -15.83 -11.06
CA LYS A 71 2.16 -14.97 -10.52
C LYS A 71 3.05 -15.73 -9.54
N ARG A 72 2.49 -16.58 -8.67
CA ARG A 72 3.27 -17.44 -7.76
C ARG A 72 4.23 -18.36 -8.53
N LEU A 73 3.74 -19.03 -9.56
CA LEU A 73 4.55 -19.94 -10.38
C LEU A 73 5.64 -19.19 -11.16
N ALA A 74 5.35 -17.99 -11.68
CA ALA A 74 6.34 -17.15 -12.33
C ALA A 74 7.48 -16.74 -11.38
N LEU A 75 7.18 -16.56 -10.09
CA LEU A 75 8.16 -16.30 -9.03
C LEU A 75 8.82 -17.58 -8.48
N LYS A 76 8.48 -18.76 -9.01
CA LYS A 76 8.98 -20.08 -8.57
C LYS A 76 8.73 -20.38 -7.08
N LEU A 77 7.66 -19.83 -6.52
CA LEU A 77 7.27 -20.07 -5.13
C LEU A 77 6.37 -21.30 -5.01
N THR A 78 6.53 -22.07 -3.94
CA THR A 78 5.55 -23.07 -3.50
C THR A 78 4.35 -22.38 -2.84
N GLN A 79 3.23 -23.09 -2.71
CA GLN A 79 2.06 -22.57 -1.97
C GLN A 79 2.39 -22.30 -0.49
N GLN A 80 3.30 -23.09 0.10
CA GLN A 80 3.76 -22.90 1.48
C GLN A 80 4.52 -21.58 1.62
N GLN A 81 5.46 -21.29 0.71
CA GLN A 81 6.23 -20.04 0.71
C GLN A 81 5.34 -18.82 0.51
N LEU A 82 4.35 -18.88 -0.39
CA LEU A 82 3.38 -17.78 -0.52
C LEU A 82 2.57 -17.58 0.77
N ALA A 83 2.16 -18.68 1.41
CA ALA A 83 1.41 -18.61 2.66
C ALA A 83 2.22 -17.91 3.76
N GLU A 84 3.51 -18.24 3.88
CA GLU A 84 4.45 -17.60 4.81
C GLU A 84 4.63 -16.11 4.50
N HIS A 85 4.87 -15.74 3.24
CA HIS A 85 5.05 -14.35 2.83
C HIS A 85 3.79 -13.50 3.08
N ALA A 86 2.60 -14.11 2.94
CA ALA A 86 1.32 -13.45 3.12
C ALA A 86 0.78 -13.50 4.56
N GLY A 87 1.44 -14.24 5.47
CA GLY A 87 0.97 -14.42 6.86
C GLY A 87 -0.34 -15.21 6.97
N VAL A 88 -0.56 -16.18 6.08
CA VAL A 88 -1.78 -17.01 6.04
C VAL A 88 -1.45 -18.50 6.07
N GLY A 89 -2.47 -19.36 6.23
CA GLY A 89 -2.27 -20.81 6.15
C GLY A 89 -2.12 -21.32 4.71
N ARG A 90 -1.32 -22.37 4.48
CA ARG A 90 -1.18 -23.01 3.15
C ARG A 90 -2.51 -23.46 2.55
N ARG A 91 -3.43 -23.97 3.38
CA ARG A 91 -4.79 -24.33 2.95
C ARG A 91 -5.53 -23.13 2.36
N PHE A 92 -5.37 -21.94 2.94
CA PHE A 92 -5.97 -20.72 2.40
C PHE A 92 -5.44 -20.43 1.00
N VAL A 93 -4.12 -20.50 0.79
CA VAL A 93 -3.52 -20.32 -0.55
C VAL A 93 -4.08 -21.34 -1.55
N SER A 94 -4.20 -22.61 -1.15
CA SER A 94 -4.79 -23.64 -2.01
C SER A 94 -6.25 -23.35 -2.37
N GLU A 95 -7.08 -22.91 -1.41
CA GLU A 95 -8.48 -22.58 -1.64
C GLU A 95 -8.63 -21.30 -2.50
N LEU A 96 -7.76 -20.31 -2.30
CA LEU A 96 -7.68 -19.09 -3.11
C LEU A 96 -7.32 -19.43 -4.56
N GLU A 97 -6.26 -20.20 -4.78
CA GLU A 97 -5.83 -20.60 -6.14
C GLU A 97 -6.83 -21.50 -6.85
N ALA A 98 -7.66 -22.22 -6.10
CA ALA A 98 -8.77 -22.99 -6.64
C ALA A 98 -9.99 -22.11 -6.98
N GLY A 99 -9.96 -20.82 -6.65
CA GLY A 99 -11.06 -19.89 -6.94
C GLY A 99 -12.26 -20.05 -6.03
N LYS A 100 -12.07 -20.51 -4.78
CA LYS A 100 -13.20 -20.69 -3.84
C LYS A 100 -13.99 -19.37 -3.71
N PRO A 101 -15.33 -19.39 -3.88
CA PRO A 101 -16.13 -18.17 -3.95
C PRO A 101 -16.21 -17.44 -2.59
N THR A 102 -16.07 -18.16 -1.48
CA THR A 102 -16.18 -17.64 -0.12
C THR A 102 -14.83 -17.33 0.53
N ILE A 103 -13.85 -16.90 -0.28
CA ILE A 103 -12.54 -16.50 0.22
C ILE A 103 -12.63 -15.18 0.99
N GLU A 104 -11.94 -15.13 2.12
CA GLU A 104 -11.81 -13.92 2.92
C GLU A 104 -10.95 -12.88 2.17
N LEU A 105 -11.57 -11.76 1.79
CA LEU A 105 -10.96 -10.73 0.93
C LEU A 105 -9.66 -10.18 1.52
N GLY A 106 -9.60 -9.91 2.83
CA GLY A 106 -8.40 -9.36 3.47
C GLY A 106 -7.16 -10.25 3.29
N LYS A 107 -7.32 -11.56 3.44
CA LYS A 107 -6.25 -12.54 3.23
C LYS A 107 -5.89 -12.69 1.75
N ALA A 108 -6.87 -12.56 0.85
CA ALA A 108 -6.61 -12.57 -0.59
C ALA A 108 -5.78 -11.34 -1.00
N LEU A 109 -6.09 -10.16 -0.45
CA LEU A 109 -5.30 -8.94 -0.64
C LEU A 109 -3.88 -9.09 -0.09
N ALA A 110 -3.71 -9.70 1.09
CA ALA A 110 -2.38 -9.98 1.64
C ALA A 110 -1.55 -10.89 0.71
N ALA A 111 -2.17 -11.95 0.17
CA ALA A 111 -1.52 -12.83 -0.82
C ALA A 111 -1.16 -12.09 -2.12
N CYS A 112 -2.02 -11.18 -2.60
CA CYS A 112 -1.74 -10.35 -3.77
C CYS A 112 -0.54 -9.43 -3.51
N GLN A 113 -0.49 -8.75 -2.37
CA GLN A 113 0.63 -7.88 -1.99
C GLN A 113 1.95 -8.66 -1.90
N ALA A 114 1.93 -9.86 -1.30
CA ALA A 114 3.10 -10.73 -1.21
C ALA A 114 3.66 -11.15 -2.59
N LEU A 115 2.84 -11.09 -3.64
CA LEU A 115 3.22 -11.38 -5.04
C LEU A 115 3.53 -10.12 -5.86
N GLY A 116 3.45 -8.93 -5.26
CA GLY A 116 3.58 -7.65 -5.97
C GLY A 116 2.42 -7.35 -6.91
N LEU A 117 1.23 -7.91 -6.65
CA LEU A 117 0.01 -7.61 -7.39
C LEU A 117 -0.71 -6.43 -6.73
N THR A 118 -1.16 -5.48 -7.54
CA THR A 118 -1.99 -4.35 -7.10
C THR A 118 -3.42 -4.57 -7.61
N LEU A 119 -4.39 -4.54 -6.70
CA LEU A 119 -5.80 -4.52 -7.03
C LEU A 119 -6.30 -3.07 -7.03
N THR A 120 -6.97 -2.67 -8.09
CA THR A 120 -7.56 -1.33 -8.26
C THR A 120 -9.05 -1.46 -8.52
N ALA A 121 -9.86 -0.63 -7.86
CA ALA A 121 -11.25 -0.44 -8.23
C ALA A 121 -11.35 0.65 -9.31
N GLN A 122 -12.16 0.39 -10.34
CA GLN A 122 -12.51 1.38 -11.36
C GLN A 122 -14.02 1.52 -11.37
N ASP A 123 -14.49 2.75 -11.28
CA ASP A 123 -15.91 3.03 -11.45
C ASP A 123 -16.25 3.04 -12.94
N SER A 124 -17.21 2.21 -13.33
CA SER A 124 -17.70 2.13 -14.71
C SER A 124 -18.89 3.05 -14.95
N HIS A 125 -19.47 3.61 -13.89
CA HIS A 125 -20.65 4.47 -13.92
C HIS A 125 -20.32 5.73 -13.12
N GLY A 126 -19.66 6.70 -13.76
CA GLY A 126 -19.31 7.98 -13.13
C GLY A 126 -20.50 8.78 -12.62
#